data_AF-A0A7Y2JJD9-F1
#
_entry.id   AF-A0A7Y2JJD9-F1
#
_cell.length_a   1.000
_cell.length_b   1.000
_cell.length_c   1.000
_cell.angle_alpha   90.00
_cell.angle_beta   90.00
_cell.angle_gamma   90.00
#
_symmetry.space_group_name_H-M   'P 1'
#
loop_
_entity.id
_entity.type
_entity.pdbx_description
1 polymer ?
#
loop_
_entity_poly.entity_id
_entity_poly.type
_entity_poly.pdbx_seq_one_letter_code
_entity_poly.pdbx_strand_id
1 'polypeptide(L)' 'MLANIIAAEVVATIFYTLLGLLLLGVSWKLIEWLSPFSLRQEIEEDQNLAIAVLIGSLFISISILISAVILS' A
#
# COMPACT_ATOMS: atom_id res chain seq x y z
N MET A 1 -4.20 17.24 -27.69
CA MET A 1 -4.23 16.39 -26.49
C MET A 1 -3.12 16.74 -25.49
N LEU A 2 -1.87 16.97 -25.90
CA LEU A 2 -0.76 17.32 -24.99
C LEU A 2 -0.69 18.81 -24.56
N ALA A 3 -1.45 19.70 -25.20
CA ALA A 3 -1.41 21.15 -24.94
C ALA A 3 -2.05 21.58 -23.60
N ASN A 4 -2.76 20.67 -22.92
CA ASN A 4 -3.46 20.94 -21.65
C ASN A 4 -2.77 20.30 -20.43
N ILE A 5 -1.52 19.87 -20.54
CA ILE A 5 -0.80 19.36 -19.37
C ILE A 5 -0.43 20.55 -18.48
N ILE A 6 -1.18 20.72 -17.40
CA ILE A 6 -0.88 21.73 -16.39
C ILE A 6 0.25 21.15 -15.52
N ALA A 7 1.39 21.83 -15.44
CA ALA A 7 2.55 21.34 -14.66
C ALA A 7 2.17 20.98 -13.21
N ALA A 8 1.20 21.69 -12.63
CA ALA A 8 0.66 21.41 -11.31
C ALA A 8 -0.01 20.02 -11.21
N GLU A 9 -0.71 19.55 -12.24
CA GLU A 9 -1.36 18.22 -12.25
C GLU A 9 -0.33 17.08 -12.27
N VAL A 10 0.75 17.26 -13.03
CA VAL A 10 1.85 16.29 -13.08
C VAL A 10 2.55 16.20 -11.73
N VAL A 11 2.85 17.35 -11.11
CA VAL A 11 3.45 17.41 -9.77
C VAL A 11 2.54 16.77 -8.73
N ALA A 12 1.24 17.06 -8.76
CA ALA A 12 0.27 16.46 -7.86
C ALA A 12 0.20 14.93 -8.04
N THR A 13 0.16 14.45 -9.28
CA THR A 13 0.13 13.00 -9.58
C THR A 13 1.35 12.30 -9.00
N ILE A 14 2.55 12.85 -9.22
CA ILE A 14 3.79 12.28 -8.68
C ILE A 14 3.76 12.29 -7.16
N PHE A 15 3.36 13.42 -6.55
CA PHE A 15 3.32 13.57 -5.10
C PHE A 15 2.36 12.56 -4.45
N TYR A 16 1.13 12.47 -4.93
CA TYR A 16 0.13 11.54 -4.38
C TYR A 16 0.50 10.07 -4.62
N THR A 17 1.12 9.75 -5.76
CA THR A 17 1.64 8.39 -6.02
C THR A 17 2.72 8.01 -5.00
N LEU A 18 3.69 8.90 -4.77
CA LEU A 18 4.75 8.68 -3.79
C LEU A 18 4.21 8.61 -2.36
N LEU A 19 3.23 9.46 -2.03
CA LEU A 19 2.57 9.44 -0.73
C LEU A 19 1.85 8.11 -0.49
N GLY A 20 1.10 7.62 -1.47
CA GLY A 20 0.41 6.33 -1.39
C GLY A 20 1.38 5.15 -1.22
N LEU A 21 2.48 5.13 -1.98
CA LEU A 21 3.55 4.13 -1.81
C LEU A 21 4.19 4.19 -0.43
N LEU A 22 4.45 5.39 0.10
CA LEU A 22 5.00 5.58 1.43
C LEU A 22 4.04 5.06 2.51
N LEU A 23 2.75 5.37 2.40
CA LEU A 23 1.73 4.88 3.34
C LEU A 23 1.59 3.35 3.31
N LEU A 24 1.63 2.73 2.13
CA LEU A 24 1.65 1.27 2.01
C LEU A 24 2.89 0.66 2.67
N GLY A 25 4.07 1.23 2.43
CA GLY A 25 5.32 0.77 3.03
C GLY A 25 5.34 0.91 4.56
N VAL A 26 4.81 2.02 5.09
CA VAL A 26 4.65 2.23 6.53
C VAL A 26 3.67 1.21 7.11
N SER A 27 2.56 0.95 6.42
CA SER A 27 1.58 -0.04 6.86
C SER A 27 2.18 -1.44 6.94
N TRP A 28 2.96 -1.86 5.93
CA TRP A 28 3.70 -3.12 5.97
C TRP A 28 4.59 -3.22 7.22
N LYS A 29 5.42 -2.20 7.46
CA LYS A 29 6.29 -2.14 8.63
C LYS A 29 5.53 -2.21 9.95
N LEU A 30 4.37 -1.55 10.03
CA LEU A 30 3.53 -1.60 11.23
C LEU A 30 2.99 -3.01 11.47
N ILE A 31 2.55 -3.72 10.43
CA ILE A 31 2.05 -5.09 10.57
C ILE A 31 3.18 -6.02 11.03
N GLU A 32 4.35 -5.98 10.38
CA GLU A 32 5.51 -6.76 10.82
C GLU A 32 5.91 -6.48 12.26
N TRP A 33 5.85 -5.21 12.69
CA TRP A 33 6.23 -4.82 14.04
C TRP A 33 5.19 -5.20 15.10
N LEU A 34 3.90 -5.16 14.77
CA LEU A 34 2.81 -5.52 15.66
C LEU A 34 2.60 -7.03 15.76
N SER A 35 2.96 -7.78 14.71
CA SER A 35 2.85 -9.23 14.71
C SER A 35 3.90 -9.85 15.66
N PRO A 36 3.48 -10.72 16.60
CA PRO A 36 4.41 -11.34 17.55
C PRO A 36 5.26 -12.47 16.93
N PHE A 37 5.11 -12.72 15.63
CA PHE A 37 5.78 -13.78 14.87
C PHE A 37 6.20 -13.27 13.49
N SER A 38 7.12 -13.99 12.85
CA SER A 38 7.61 -13.65 11.51
C SER A 38 6.58 -14.02 10.45
N LEU A 39 5.85 -13.01 9.95
CA LEU A 39 4.90 -13.18 8.85
C LEU A 39 5.57 -13.78 7.61
N ARG A 40 6.85 -13.45 7.39
CA ARG A 40 7.62 -13.95 6.26
C ARG A 40 7.89 -15.46 6.36
N GLN A 41 8.29 -15.94 7.54
CA GLN A 41 8.48 -17.38 7.75
C GLN A 41 7.15 -18.13 7.55
N GLU A 42 6.09 -17.57 8.10
CA GLU A 42 4.76 -18.17 8.04
C GLU A 42 4.23 -18.28 6.59
N ILE A 43 4.56 -17.32 5.72
CA ILE A 43 4.18 -17.34 4.30
C ILE A 43 5.15 -18.19 3.46
N GLU A 44 6.47 -18.04 3.64
CA GLU A 44 7.49 -18.66 2.78
C GLU A 44 7.78 -20.11 3.18
N GLU A 45 8.02 -20.37 4.46
CA GLU A 45 8.44 -21.68 4.98
C GLU A 45 7.23 -22.55 5.30
N ASP A 46 6.31 -22.04 6.13
CA ASP A 46 5.15 -22.80 6.60
C ASP A 46 3.99 -22.82 5.59
N GLN A 47 4.11 -22.07 4.48
CA GLN A 47 3.13 -22.01 3.39
C GLN A 47 1.71 -21.72 3.90
N ASN A 48 1.59 -20.87 4.92
CA ASN A 48 0.33 -20.56 5.57
C ASN A 48 -0.54 -19.65 4.69
N LEU A 49 -1.39 -20.29 3.89
CA LEU A 49 -2.27 -19.61 2.93
C LEU A 49 -3.26 -18.66 3.61
N ALA A 50 -3.67 -18.94 4.85
CA ALA A 50 -4.59 -18.06 5.58
C ALA A 50 -3.94 -16.70 5.85
N ILE A 51 -2.68 -16.67 6.26
CA ILE A 51 -1.94 -15.43 6.52
C ILE A 51 -1.60 -14.70 5.23
N ALA A 52 -1.24 -15.43 4.17
CA ALA A 52 -1.02 -14.83 2.85
C ALA A 52 -2.27 -14.11 2.33
N VAL A 53 -3.44 -14.75 2.41
CA VAL A 53 -4.72 -14.15 2.00
C VAL A 53 -5.10 -12.98 2.91
N LEU A 54 -4.92 -13.11 4.23
CA LEU A 54 -5.21 -12.05 5.19
C LEU A 54 -4.38 -10.79 4.87
N ILE A 55 -3.06 -10.93 4.75
CA ILE A 55 -2.15 -9.81 4.45
C ILE A 55 -2.46 -9.22 3.07
N GLY A 56 -2.71 -10.06 2.06
CA GLY A 56 -3.13 -9.60 0.73
C GLY A 56 -4.42 -8.77 0.78
N SER A 57 -5.43 -9.23 1.52
CA SER A 57 -6.69 -8.50 1.70
C SER A 57 -6.52 -7.17 2.45
N LEU A 58 -5.59 -7.13 3.41
CA LEU A 58 -5.26 -5.92 4.15
C LEU A 58 -4.61 -4.88 3.23
N PHE A 59 -3.68 -5.28 2.37
CA PHE A 59 -3.08 -4.39 1.38
C PHE A 59 -4.11 -3.83 0.39
N ILE A 60 -5.06 -4.65 -0.05
CA ILE A 60 -6.17 -4.20 -0.90
C ILE A 60 -7.01 -3.16 -0.16
N SER A 61 -7.39 -3.43 1.09
CA SER A 61 -8.17 -2.51 1.92
C SER A 61 -7.48 -1.16 2.10
N ILE A 62 -6.18 -1.17 2.42
CA ILE A 62 -5.38 0.05 2.61
C ILE A 62 -5.26 0.82 1.28
N SER A 63 -5.06 0.12 0.16
CA SER A 63 -4.98 0.74 -1.17
C SER A 63 -6.29 1.47 -1.53
N ILE A 64 -7.44 0.89 -1.19
CA ILE A 64 -8.76 1.51 -1.40
C ILE A 64 -8.92 2.76 -0.51
N LEU A 65 -8.54 2.69 0.76
CA LEU A 65 -8.59 3.83 1.67
C LEU A 65 -7.72 4.99 1.19
N ILE A 66 -6.48 4.69 0.76
CA ILE A 66 -5.57 5.69 0.20
C ILE A 66 -6.18 6.32 -1.06
N SER A 67 -6.73 5.51 -1.96
CA SER A 67 -7.41 5.99 -3.17
C SER A 67 -8.56 6.95 -2.86
N ALA A 68 -9.39 6.60 -1.87
CA ALA A 68 -10.51 7.44 -1.44
C ALA A 68 -10.06 8.79 -0.87
N VAL A 69 -8.94 8.82 -0.14
CA VAL A 69 -8.37 10.06 0.43
C VAL A 69 -7.66 10.92 -0.61
N ILE A 70 -7.03 10.33 -1.63
CA ILE A 70 -6.39 11.11 -2.70
C ILE A 70 -7.45 11.75 -3.62
N LEU A 71 -8.60 11.10 -3.79
CA LEU A 71 -9.68 11.58 -4.66
C LEU A 71 -10.58 12.65 -4.00
N SER A 72 -10.54 12.78 -2.66
CA SER A 72 -11.33 13.76 -1.90
C SER A 72 -10.75 15.17 -1.98
#